data_AF-A0AB38DYE3-F1
#
_entry.id   AF-A0AB38DYE3-F1
#
_cell.length_a   1.000
_cell.length_b   1.000
_cell.length_c   1.000
_cell.angle_alpha   90.00
_cell.angle_beta   90.00
_cell.angle_gamma   90.00
#
_symmetry.space_group_name_H-M   'P 1'
#
loop_
_entity.id
_entity.type
_entity.pdbx_description
1 polymer ?
#
loop_
_entity_poly.entity_id
_entity_poly.type
_entity_poly.pdbx_seq_one_letter_code
_entity_poly.pdbx_strand_id
1 'polypeptide(L)'
;MADSLDAKSELGGALEVWSGATHNGRDYRGPSKFGWWRPREIEGVTYAFDHLWPFDFQVSRPANGKFPALDVLVTVNFDCHVVSEQFESSIHGTGGPDDSRIWFDTGGHKRCFELDRYERSLVLPEMVRGLGNSKTACYRARKDNYMIWRPEGAGKRGPCYQAFFTLTAPASTPRKVLLYVQSAYVKELPHGVQWENRQNFIGQCAKLIAP
;
A
#
# COMPACT_ATOMS: atom_id res chain seq x y z
N MET A 1 49.58 -36.90 13.76
CA MET A 1 49.89 -36.80 12.31
C MET A 1 48.59 -37.03 11.57
N ALA A 2 48.30 -36.15 10.59
CA ALA A 2 47.12 -36.06 9.71
C ALA A 2 45.78 -35.74 10.40
N ASP A 3 44.87 -34.87 9.92
CA ASP A 3 44.79 -33.88 8.82
C ASP A 3 43.55 -33.01 9.17
N SER A 4 43.67 -31.70 9.41
CA SER A 4 43.36 -30.60 8.47
C SER A 4 42.19 -30.83 7.50
N LEU A 5 41.05 -30.17 7.75
CA LEU A 5 40.26 -29.38 6.79
C LEU A 5 39.02 -28.79 7.47
N ASP A 6 39.17 -27.65 8.15
CA ASP A 6 38.04 -26.77 8.50
C ASP A 6 37.96 -25.65 7.46
N ALA A 7 36.85 -25.66 6.72
CA ALA A 7 36.57 -24.72 5.65
C ALA A 7 35.95 -23.42 6.20
N LYS A 8 36.70 -22.32 6.02
CA LYS A 8 36.26 -20.97 5.59
C LYS A 8 34.81 -20.58 5.97
N SER A 9 34.60 -19.74 6.98
CA SER A 9 34.55 -18.27 6.86
C SER A 9 33.97 -17.77 5.53
N GLU A 10 32.69 -17.38 5.50
CA GLU A 10 32.24 -16.25 4.69
C GLU A 10 31.17 -15.47 5.48
N LEU A 11 31.64 -14.37 6.07
CA LEU A 11 30.84 -13.20 6.41
C LEU A 11 30.20 -12.67 5.13
N GLY A 12 28.87 -12.58 5.13
CA GLY A 12 28.11 -12.02 4.03
C GLY A 12 26.72 -11.60 4.49
N GLY A 13 26.65 -10.78 5.55
CA GLY A 13 25.41 -10.08 5.93
C GLY A 13 25.05 -9.10 4.82
N ALA A 14 24.32 -9.58 3.82
CA ALA A 14 23.73 -8.73 2.80
C ALA A 14 22.64 -7.88 3.48
N LEU A 15 22.94 -6.60 3.69
CA LEU A 15 21.91 -5.57 3.85
C LEU A 15 20.95 -5.72 2.67
N GLU A 16 19.73 -6.22 2.91
CA GLU A 16 18.68 -6.22 1.91
C GLU A 16 18.33 -4.75 1.61
N VAL A 17 18.99 -4.19 0.60
CA VAL A 17 18.57 -2.98 -0.07
C VAL A 17 17.34 -3.36 -0.87
N TRP A 18 16.16 -3.07 -0.31
CA TRP A 18 14.89 -3.38 -0.96
C TRP A 18 14.65 -2.42 -2.11
N SER A 19 14.71 -2.95 -3.34
CA SER A 19 14.33 -2.23 -4.55
C SER A 19 12.81 -2.09 -4.63
N GLY A 20 12.25 -1.11 -3.92
CA GLY A 20 11.12 -0.40 -4.50
C GLY A 20 11.65 0.79 -5.32
N ALA A 21 10.82 1.31 -6.20
CA ALA A 21 11.11 2.17 -7.34
C ALA A 21 12.09 3.34 -7.15
N THR A 22 13.12 3.40 -8.00
CA THR A 22 13.93 4.61 -8.21
C THR A 22 13.17 5.65 -9.04
N HIS A 23 13.32 6.91 -8.68
CA HIS A 23 12.80 8.06 -9.41
C HIS A 23 13.58 8.22 -10.72
N ASN A 24 12.95 7.92 -11.86
CA ASN A 24 13.12 8.57 -13.17
C ASN A 24 12.36 7.80 -14.24
N GLY A 25 11.10 8.18 -14.49
CA GLY A 25 10.41 7.91 -15.74
C GLY A 25 10.19 6.45 -16.15
N ARG A 26 8.92 6.03 -16.05
CA ARG A 26 8.28 4.88 -16.71
C ARG A 26 8.44 3.51 -16.00
N ASP A 27 7.27 2.98 -15.63
CA ASP A 27 6.98 1.56 -15.39
C ASP A 27 7.31 0.92 -14.02
N TYR A 28 6.87 1.57 -12.93
CA TYR A 28 6.83 0.98 -11.57
C TYR A 28 5.43 0.58 -11.11
N ARG A 29 4.40 0.84 -11.91
CA ARG A 29 3.01 0.48 -11.60
C ARG A 29 2.60 -0.87 -12.20
N GLY A 30 3.50 -1.52 -12.93
CA GLY A 30 3.28 -2.86 -13.47
C GLY A 30 3.28 -3.93 -12.38
N PRO A 31 2.32 -4.89 -12.37
CA PRO A 31 2.23 -5.94 -11.36
C PRO A 31 3.48 -6.83 -11.26
N SER A 32 4.32 -6.88 -12.30
CA SER A 32 5.55 -7.69 -12.34
C SER A 32 6.67 -7.21 -11.42
N LYS A 33 6.56 -6.00 -10.85
CA LYS A 33 7.58 -5.42 -9.95
C LYS A 33 7.14 -5.30 -8.49
N PHE A 34 5.89 -5.62 -8.16
CA PHE A 34 5.43 -5.63 -6.78
C PHE A 34 5.77 -6.98 -6.14
N GLY A 35 6.79 -6.96 -5.29
CA GLY A 35 7.25 -8.14 -4.55
C GLY A 35 6.22 -8.59 -3.52
N TRP A 36 6.24 -9.88 -3.21
CA TRP A 36 5.41 -10.47 -2.15
C TRP A 36 6.18 -10.34 -0.83
N TRP A 37 5.61 -9.59 0.11
CA TRP A 37 6.19 -9.41 1.44
C TRP A 37 6.22 -10.76 2.16
N ARG A 38 7.42 -11.28 2.43
CA ARG A 38 7.61 -12.54 3.17
C ARG A 38 7.33 -12.30 4.65
N PRO A 39 6.74 -13.28 5.37
CA PRO A 39 6.64 -13.18 6.82
C PRO A 39 7.99 -12.90 7.46
N ARG A 40 8.00 -12.11 8.54
CA ARG A 40 9.23 -11.75 9.27
C ARG A 40 9.05 -12.04 10.75
N GLU A 41 10.08 -12.63 11.35
CA GLU A 41 10.17 -12.75 12.80
C GLU A 41 10.70 -11.43 13.38
N ILE A 42 9.95 -10.87 14.32
CA ILE A 42 10.23 -9.61 14.98
C ILE A 42 10.03 -9.84 16.46
N GLU A 43 11.11 -9.71 17.24
CA GLU A 43 11.08 -9.92 18.70
C GLU A 43 10.44 -11.27 19.10
N GLY A 44 10.72 -12.34 18.34
CA GLY A 44 10.22 -13.70 18.58
C GLY A 44 8.78 -13.96 18.10
N VAL A 45 8.15 -12.99 17.42
CA VAL A 45 6.82 -13.14 16.84
C VAL A 45 6.90 -13.09 15.32
N THR A 46 6.32 -14.08 14.64
CA THR A 46 6.22 -14.09 13.18
C THR A 46 5.01 -13.28 12.72
N TYR A 47 5.26 -12.21 11.97
CA TYR A 47 4.22 -11.40 11.34
C TYR A 47 4.10 -11.76 9.87
N ALA A 48 2.89 -12.10 9.43
CA ALA A 48 2.55 -12.31 8.02
C ALA A 48 2.10 -11.00 7.38
N PHE A 49 2.46 -10.77 6.11
CA PHE A 49 2.19 -9.54 5.36
C PHE A 49 1.42 -9.79 4.06
N ASP A 50 0.76 -10.93 3.96
CA ASP A 50 -0.02 -11.36 2.80
C ASP A 50 -1.23 -10.45 2.55
N HIS A 51 -1.72 -9.74 3.56
CA HIS A 51 -2.75 -8.71 3.39
C HIS A 51 -2.27 -7.53 2.53
N LEU A 52 -0.96 -7.31 2.40
CA LEU A 52 -0.39 -6.29 1.51
C LEU A 52 0.06 -6.85 0.16
N TRP A 53 -0.23 -8.12 -0.13
CA TRP A 53 0.03 -8.66 -1.46
C TRP A 53 -0.91 -8.05 -2.49
N PRO A 54 -0.43 -7.88 -3.75
CA PRO A 54 -1.29 -7.43 -4.83
C PRO A 54 -2.50 -8.33 -4.99
N PHE A 55 -3.66 -7.73 -5.26
CA PHE A 55 -4.86 -8.49 -5.59
C PHE A 55 -5.67 -7.76 -6.66
N ASP A 56 -6.53 -8.53 -7.32
CA ASP A 56 -7.43 -8.02 -8.33
C ASP A 56 -8.89 -8.05 -7.83
N PHE A 57 -9.69 -7.10 -8.30
CA PHE A 57 -11.14 -7.18 -8.19
C PHE A 57 -11.82 -6.58 -9.42
N GLN A 58 -13.00 -7.10 -9.74
CA GLN A 58 -13.77 -6.64 -10.88
C GLN A 58 -14.66 -5.45 -10.51
N VAL A 59 -14.67 -4.44 -11.37
CA VAL A 59 -15.66 -3.36 -11.34
C VAL A 59 -16.53 -3.49 -12.58
N SER A 60 -17.80 -3.82 -12.37
CA SER A 60 -18.78 -3.94 -13.44
C SER A 60 -19.96 -3.00 -13.23
N ARG A 61 -20.50 -2.49 -14.33
CA ARG A 61 -21.74 -1.72 -14.37
C ARG A 61 -22.47 -2.06 -15.67
N PRO A 62 -23.74 -2.48 -15.63
CA PRO A 62 -24.51 -2.69 -16.85
C PRO A 62 -24.70 -1.37 -17.61
N ALA A 63 -24.95 -1.47 -18.92
CA ALA A 63 -25.35 -0.31 -19.69
C ALA A 63 -26.67 0.25 -19.13
N ASN A 64 -26.82 1.57 -19.15
CA ASN A 64 -28.09 2.24 -18.94
C ASN A 64 -28.21 3.40 -19.94
N GLY A 65 -29.39 4.01 -20.06
CA GLY A 65 -29.65 5.08 -21.04
C GLY A 65 -28.72 6.30 -20.96
N LYS A 66 -27.88 6.40 -19.90
CA LYS A 66 -26.90 7.47 -19.72
C LYS A 66 -25.45 7.01 -19.90
N PHE A 67 -25.14 5.73 -19.66
CA PHE A 67 -23.77 5.24 -19.64
C PHE A 67 -23.64 3.85 -20.29
N PRO A 68 -22.57 3.60 -21.08
CA PRO A 68 -22.32 2.27 -21.64
C PRO A 68 -22.01 1.26 -20.54
N ALA A 69 -22.06 -0.03 -20.88
CA ALA A 69 -21.57 -1.07 -19.98
C ALA A 69 -20.10 -0.81 -19.62
N LEU A 70 -19.74 -1.03 -18.37
CA LEU A 70 -18.37 -0.98 -17.87
C LEU A 70 -18.00 -2.36 -17.35
N ASP A 71 -16.82 -2.81 -17.74
CA ASP A 71 -16.20 -4.01 -17.19
C ASP A 71 -14.69 -3.76 -17.13
N VAL A 72 -14.15 -3.60 -15.92
CA VAL A 72 -12.77 -3.20 -15.67
C VAL A 72 -12.16 -4.05 -14.57
N LEU A 73 -10.98 -4.60 -14.83
CA LEU A 73 -10.15 -5.24 -13.83
C LEU A 73 -9.37 -4.16 -13.07
N VAL A 74 -9.54 -4.09 -11.76
CA VAL A 74 -8.73 -3.24 -10.89
C VAL A 74 -7.67 -4.09 -10.21
N THR A 75 -6.39 -3.84 -10.52
CA THR A 75 -5.26 -4.43 -9.79
C THR A 75 -4.80 -3.46 -8.72
N VAL A 76 -4.78 -3.95 -7.48
CA VAL A 76 -4.38 -3.20 -6.29
C VAL A 76 -2.94 -3.55 -5.94
N ASN A 77 -2.16 -2.54 -5.62
CA ASN A 77 -0.82 -2.67 -5.06
C ASN A 77 -0.70 -1.77 -3.83
N PHE A 78 0.08 -2.20 -2.85
CA PHE A 78 0.33 -1.48 -1.61
C PHE A 78 1.79 -1.08 -1.49
N ASP A 79 2.03 0.13 -1.00
CA ASP A 79 3.28 0.45 -0.31
C ASP A 79 3.39 -0.30 1.03
N CYS A 80 4.55 -0.22 1.69
CA CYS A 80 4.74 -0.81 3.01
C CYS A 80 4.01 0.02 4.08
N HIS A 81 2.88 -0.48 4.58
CA HIS A 81 2.07 0.22 5.59
C HIS A 81 2.35 -0.19 7.03
N VAL A 82 3.34 -1.06 7.27
CA VAL A 82 3.63 -1.66 8.60
C VAL A 82 4.85 -1.05 9.31
N VAL A 83 5.46 -0.03 8.69
CA VAL A 83 6.66 0.62 9.20
C VAL A 83 6.43 2.10 9.49
N SER A 84 7.26 2.67 10.38
CA SER A 84 7.25 4.06 10.78
C SER A 84 7.37 5.01 9.60
N GLU A 85 6.79 6.21 9.69
CA GLU A 85 6.94 7.23 8.63
C GLU A 85 8.37 7.77 8.56
N GLN A 86 9.02 7.87 9.72
CA GLN A 86 10.39 8.31 9.88
C GLN A 86 11.08 7.43 10.92
N PHE A 87 12.38 7.22 10.73
CA PHE A 87 13.19 6.58 11.75
C PHE A 87 13.77 7.65 12.67
N GLU A 88 13.33 7.62 13.92
CA GLU A 88 13.85 8.45 14.99
C GLU A 88 14.66 7.59 15.97
N SER A 89 15.95 7.84 16.10
CA SER A 89 16.84 7.02 16.94
C SER A 89 16.53 7.12 18.44
N SER A 90 15.93 8.23 18.88
CA SER A 90 15.43 8.40 20.24
C SER A 90 14.21 7.53 20.55
N ILE A 91 13.43 7.14 19.54
CA ILE A 91 12.20 6.33 19.69
C ILE A 91 12.52 4.86 19.39
N HIS A 92 13.22 4.59 18.30
CA HIS A 92 13.46 3.25 17.77
C HIS A 92 14.82 2.66 18.20
N GLY A 93 15.60 3.41 18.97
CA GLY A 93 16.97 3.05 19.35
C GLY A 93 17.99 3.26 18.22
N THR A 94 19.18 2.69 18.38
CA THR A 94 20.25 2.83 17.38
C THR A 94 19.98 2.02 16.11
N GLY A 95 19.31 0.86 16.24
CA GLY A 95 18.93 -0.06 15.17
C GLY A 95 20.14 -0.54 14.34
N GLY A 96 20.67 -1.71 14.64
CA GLY A 96 21.76 -2.29 13.85
C GLY A 96 21.28 -2.84 12.50
N PRO A 97 22.20 -3.19 11.58
CA PRO A 97 21.85 -3.95 10.37
C PRO A 97 21.20 -5.30 10.68
N ASP A 98 21.47 -5.88 11.85
CA ASP A 98 20.88 -7.15 12.32
C ASP A 98 19.56 -6.96 13.10
N ASP A 99 19.08 -5.72 13.26
CA ASP A 99 17.81 -5.46 13.93
C ASP A 99 16.65 -5.84 13.00
N SER A 100 15.97 -6.93 13.36
CA SER A 100 14.81 -7.46 12.64
C SER A 100 13.64 -6.47 12.52
N ARG A 101 13.65 -5.36 13.26
CA ARG A 101 12.65 -4.30 13.16
C ARG A 101 12.99 -3.25 12.12
N ILE A 102 14.13 -3.33 11.46
CA ILE A 102 14.57 -2.28 10.53
C ILE A 102 14.27 -2.66 9.09
N TRP A 103 13.73 -1.71 8.35
CA TRP A 103 13.59 -1.72 6.89
C TRP A 103 14.26 -0.50 6.29
N PHE A 104 14.60 -0.62 5.01
CA PHE A 104 15.01 0.51 4.19
C PHE A 104 13.98 0.69 3.08
N ASP A 105 13.49 1.92 2.94
CA ASP A 105 12.64 2.28 1.81
C ASP A 105 13.47 2.39 0.52
N THR A 106 12.77 2.66 -0.58
CA THR A 106 13.34 2.78 -1.93
C THR A 106 14.39 3.88 -2.06
N GLY A 107 14.30 4.89 -1.22
CA GLY A 107 15.26 6.00 -1.13
C GLY A 107 16.42 5.69 -0.19
N GLY A 108 16.48 4.49 0.39
CA GLY A 108 17.46 4.10 1.38
C GLY A 108 17.19 4.68 2.77
N HIS A 109 16.00 5.25 3.02
CA HIS A 109 15.67 5.75 4.35
C HIS A 109 15.32 4.60 5.27
N LYS A 110 15.86 4.66 6.48
CA LYS A 110 15.52 3.73 7.54
C LYS A 110 14.06 3.91 7.97
N ARG A 111 13.42 2.79 8.26
CA ARG A 111 12.05 2.67 8.78
C ARG A 111 12.06 1.57 9.85
N CYS A 112 11.20 1.68 10.85
CA CYS A 112 11.08 0.67 11.91
C CYS A 112 9.72 -0.02 11.85
N PHE A 113 9.62 -1.31 12.18
CA PHE A 113 8.33 -1.97 12.40
C PHE A 113 7.52 -1.18 13.43
N GLU A 114 6.22 -1.01 13.17
CA GLU A 114 5.28 -0.52 14.16
C GLU A 114 4.06 -1.45 14.22
N LEU A 115 3.85 -2.08 15.38
CA LEU A 115 2.75 -3.01 15.60
C LEU A 115 1.38 -2.33 15.35
N ASP A 116 1.20 -1.11 15.86
CA ASP A 116 0.00 -0.32 15.63
C ASP A 116 -0.31 -0.13 14.14
N ARG A 117 0.72 0.08 13.31
CA ARG A 117 0.56 0.23 11.87
C ARG A 117 0.25 -1.10 11.20
N TYR A 118 0.91 -2.18 11.63
CA TYR A 118 0.60 -3.53 11.21
C TYR A 118 -0.88 -3.86 11.42
N GLU A 119 -1.37 -3.75 12.66
CA GLU A 119 -2.74 -4.09 13.01
C GLU A 119 -3.77 -3.26 12.22
N ARG A 120 -3.50 -1.97 12.05
CA ARG A 120 -4.39 -1.08 11.29
C ARG A 120 -4.38 -1.39 9.80
N SER A 121 -3.23 -1.81 9.26
CA SER A 121 -3.12 -2.12 7.83
C SER A 121 -3.95 -3.35 7.41
N LEU A 122 -4.29 -4.24 8.33
CA LEU A 122 -5.07 -5.47 8.06
C LEU A 122 -6.44 -5.18 7.40
N VAL A 123 -7.03 -4.01 7.65
CA VAL A 123 -8.35 -3.65 7.08
C VAL A 123 -8.23 -3.02 5.67
N LEU A 124 -7.03 -2.65 5.22
CA LEU A 124 -6.84 -1.95 3.93
C LEU A 124 -7.41 -2.72 2.74
N PRO A 125 -7.20 -4.04 2.59
CA PRO A 125 -7.74 -4.78 1.45
C PRO A 125 -9.27 -4.72 1.39
N GLU A 126 -9.94 -4.81 2.54
CA GLU A 126 -11.39 -4.71 2.62
C GLU A 126 -11.87 -3.30 2.23
N MET A 127 -11.25 -2.26 2.79
CA MET A 127 -11.60 -0.88 2.45
C MET A 127 -11.43 -0.59 0.95
N VAL A 128 -10.37 -1.13 0.33
CA VAL A 128 -10.13 -0.97 -1.11
C VAL A 128 -11.14 -1.76 -1.94
N ARG A 129 -11.47 -3.01 -1.58
CA ARG A 129 -12.53 -3.78 -2.26
C ARG A 129 -13.89 -3.10 -2.15
N GLY A 130 -14.16 -2.43 -1.04
CA GLY A 130 -15.37 -1.65 -0.81
C GLY A 130 -15.58 -0.50 -1.81
N LEU A 131 -14.53 -0.05 -2.50
CA LEU A 131 -14.66 0.95 -3.58
C LEU A 131 -15.45 0.39 -4.77
N GLY A 132 -15.23 -0.87 -5.13
CA GLY A 132 -15.84 -1.50 -6.31
C GLY A 132 -17.35 -1.70 -6.21
N ASN A 133 -17.86 -1.86 -4.98
CA ASN A 133 -19.28 -2.06 -4.69
C ASN A 133 -19.91 -0.88 -3.93
N SER A 134 -19.22 0.27 -3.86
CA SER A 134 -19.65 1.49 -3.19
C SER A 134 -19.90 1.36 -1.67
N LYS A 135 -19.45 0.28 -1.01
CA LYS A 135 -19.43 0.16 0.47
C LYS A 135 -18.42 1.09 1.12
N THR A 136 -17.38 1.50 0.39
CA THR A 136 -16.40 2.50 0.82
C THR A 136 -16.50 3.71 -0.09
N ALA A 137 -16.62 4.89 0.51
CA ALA A 137 -16.66 6.13 -0.25
C ALA A 137 -15.25 6.52 -0.73
N CYS A 138 -15.17 6.90 -2.00
CA CYS A 138 -13.97 7.45 -2.62
C CYS A 138 -14.03 8.98 -2.55
N TYR A 139 -12.91 9.62 -2.19
CA TYR A 139 -12.79 11.06 -2.14
C TYR A 139 -11.61 11.52 -3.00
N ARG A 140 -11.70 12.71 -3.58
CA ARG A 140 -10.56 13.37 -4.22
C ARG A 140 -9.70 14.01 -3.14
N ALA A 141 -8.43 13.66 -3.08
CA ALA A 141 -7.43 14.33 -2.27
C ALA A 141 -6.75 15.45 -3.09
N ARG A 142 -5.61 15.97 -2.64
CA ARG A 142 -4.84 16.97 -3.41
C ARG A 142 -4.31 16.36 -4.71
N LYS A 143 -4.26 17.17 -5.78
CA LYS A 143 -3.76 16.79 -7.11
C LYS A 143 -4.47 15.53 -7.64
N ASP A 144 -3.73 14.52 -8.09
CA ASP A 144 -4.25 13.27 -8.67
C ASP A 144 -4.40 12.11 -7.68
N ASN A 145 -4.35 12.43 -6.38
CA ASN A 145 -4.59 11.45 -5.33
C ASN A 145 -6.06 11.34 -4.98
N TYR A 146 -6.43 10.15 -4.57
CA TYR A 146 -7.71 9.81 -3.98
C TYR A 146 -7.49 9.38 -2.53
N MET A 147 -8.58 9.36 -1.78
CA MET A 147 -8.58 8.98 -0.38
C MET A 147 -9.79 8.10 -0.08
N ILE A 148 -9.55 7.10 0.76
CA ILE A 148 -10.58 6.40 1.53
C ILE A 148 -10.40 6.75 3.00
N TRP A 149 -11.51 6.89 3.71
CA TRP A 149 -11.54 6.91 5.17
C TRP A 149 -12.52 5.83 5.64
N ARG A 150 -12.31 5.29 6.84
CA ARG A 150 -13.14 4.20 7.38
C ARG A 150 -14.65 4.46 7.20
N PRO A 151 -15.43 3.43 6.86
CA PRO A 151 -16.85 3.53 6.52
C PRO A 151 -17.73 3.80 7.75
N GLU A 152 -18.98 4.21 7.50
CA GLU A 152 -20.03 4.54 8.47
C GLU A 152 -20.02 3.64 9.72
N GLY A 153 -19.90 4.27 10.90
CA GLY A 153 -19.97 3.59 12.20
C GLY A 153 -19.00 4.15 13.25
N ALA A 154 -17.87 4.73 12.83
CA ALA A 154 -17.07 5.57 13.72
C ALA A 154 -17.84 6.88 13.97
N GLY A 155 -18.20 7.18 15.22
CA GLY A 155 -18.79 8.47 15.55
C GLY A 155 -17.88 9.61 15.08
N LYS A 156 -18.46 10.79 14.77
CA LYS A 156 -17.77 11.98 14.24
C LYS A 156 -16.53 12.46 15.02
N ARG A 157 -16.21 11.84 16.16
CA ARG A 157 -15.16 12.21 17.12
C ARG A 157 -14.13 11.09 17.35
N GLY A 158 -14.24 9.94 16.69
CA GLY A 158 -13.28 8.84 16.82
C GLY A 158 -12.12 8.96 15.83
N PRO A 159 -10.95 8.36 16.13
CA PRO A 159 -9.81 8.34 15.23
C PRO A 159 -10.18 7.66 13.89
N CYS A 160 -9.88 8.34 12.79
CA CYS A 160 -10.17 7.85 11.44
C CYS A 160 -8.91 7.27 10.80
N TYR A 161 -9.01 6.03 10.31
CA TYR A 161 -7.96 5.47 9.46
C TYR A 161 -8.20 5.89 8.01
N GLN A 162 -7.26 6.66 7.46
CA GLN A 162 -7.30 7.22 6.12
C GLN A 162 -6.23 6.55 5.26
N ALA A 163 -6.57 6.15 4.04
CA ALA A 163 -5.59 5.69 3.07
C ALA A 163 -5.65 6.52 1.79
N PHE A 164 -4.49 6.85 1.25
CA PHE A 164 -4.31 7.64 0.05
C PHE A 164 -3.82 6.74 -1.08
N PHE A 165 -4.40 6.93 -2.26
CA PHE A 165 -4.07 6.11 -3.42
C PHE A 165 -4.10 6.89 -4.72
N THR A 166 -3.44 6.34 -5.73
CA THR A 166 -3.51 6.83 -7.11
C THR A 166 -4.22 5.82 -7.99
N LEU A 167 -4.79 6.31 -9.09
CA LEU A 167 -5.38 5.47 -10.13
C LEU A 167 -4.68 5.76 -11.46
N THR A 168 -4.36 4.70 -12.20
CA THR A 168 -3.85 4.80 -13.58
C THR A 168 -4.37 3.69 -14.45
N ALA A 169 -4.42 3.90 -15.76
CA ALA A 169 -4.64 2.84 -16.73
C ALA A 169 -3.34 2.62 -17.53
N PRO A 170 -2.81 1.39 -17.60
CA PRO A 170 -1.67 1.08 -18.45
C PRO A 170 -2.11 1.09 -19.91
N ALA A 171 -1.38 1.80 -20.77
CA ALA A 171 -1.69 1.89 -22.20
C ALA A 171 -1.67 0.52 -22.92
N SER A 172 -0.91 -0.44 -22.39
CA SER A 172 -0.74 -1.79 -22.95
C SER A 172 -1.85 -2.78 -22.58
N THR A 173 -2.74 -2.45 -21.64
CA THR A 173 -3.81 -3.38 -21.21
C THR A 173 -5.14 -2.64 -21.13
N PRO A 174 -5.96 -2.71 -22.19
CA PRO A 174 -7.27 -2.06 -22.18
C PRO A 174 -8.13 -2.63 -21.05
N ARG A 175 -9.00 -1.79 -20.48
CA ARG A 175 -9.90 -2.16 -19.38
C ARG A 175 -9.20 -2.63 -18.10
N LYS A 176 -7.96 -2.22 -17.88
CA LYS A 176 -7.24 -2.40 -16.63
C LYS A 176 -7.03 -1.06 -15.93
N VAL A 177 -7.25 -1.03 -14.63
CA VAL A 177 -6.90 0.10 -13.76
C VAL A 177 -5.95 -0.40 -12.67
N LEU A 178 -4.89 0.35 -12.44
CA LEU A 178 -3.90 0.14 -11.39
C LEU A 178 -4.22 1.11 -10.25
N LEU A 179 -4.55 0.55 -9.09
CA LEU A 179 -4.74 1.27 -7.84
C LEU A 179 -3.51 1.07 -6.97
N TYR A 180 -2.78 2.14 -6.68
CA TYR A 180 -1.61 2.08 -5.80
C TYR A 180 -1.87 2.83 -4.50
N VAL A 181 -1.96 2.09 -3.39
CA VAL A 181 -2.14 2.64 -2.04
C VAL A 181 -0.78 3.11 -1.52
N GLN A 182 -0.58 4.42 -1.55
CA GLN A 182 0.69 5.09 -1.27
C GLN A 182 0.95 5.22 0.23
N SER A 183 -0.10 5.48 1.01
CA SER A 183 0.05 5.70 2.44
C SER A 183 -1.26 5.49 3.18
N ALA A 184 -1.17 5.15 4.46
CA ALA A 184 -2.31 5.04 5.35
C ALA A 184 -1.98 5.44 6.79
N TYR A 185 -2.86 6.21 7.43
CA TYR A 185 -2.61 6.86 8.72
C TYR A 185 -3.86 7.00 9.58
N VAL A 186 -3.66 7.01 10.90
CA VAL A 186 -4.68 7.45 11.85
C VAL A 186 -4.67 8.97 11.90
N LYS A 187 -5.86 9.58 11.90
CA LYS A 187 -6.04 10.99 12.22
C LYS A 187 -6.89 11.11 13.47
N GLU A 188 -6.29 11.65 14.54
CA GLU A 188 -6.90 11.88 15.85
C GLU A 188 -8.02 12.93 15.81
N LEU A 189 -7.90 13.92 14.91
CA LEU A 189 -8.89 14.95 14.70
C LEU A 189 -9.09 15.11 13.19
N PRO A 190 -10.31 14.98 12.64
CA PRO A 190 -10.61 15.47 11.32
C PRO A 190 -10.65 17.02 11.36
N HIS A 191 -9.53 17.67 11.68
CA HIS A 191 -9.49 19.14 11.67
C HIS A 191 -9.61 19.65 10.25
N GLY A 192 -10.66 20.46 10.04
CA GLY A 192 -10.94 21.12 8.78
C GLY A 192 -11.54 20.16 7.78
N VAL A 193 -12.88 20.06 7.81
CA VAL A 193 -13.76 19.75 6.67
C VAL A 193 -12.96 19.59 5.38
N GLN A 194 -12.46 18.39 5.07
CA GLN A 194 -12.07 18.13 3.69
C GLN A 194 -13.40 18.15 2.97
N TRP A 195 -13.63 19.26 2.24
CA TRP A 195 -14.80 19.45 1.41
C TRP A 195 -15.01 18.13 0.68
N GLU A 196 -16.10 17.45 1.01
CA GLU A 196 -16.35 16.07 0.63
C GLU A 196 -16.52 16.00 -0.89
N ASN A 197 -15.41 16.05 -1.62
CA ASN A 197 -15.39 15.90 -3.06
C ASN A 197 -15.47 14.41 -3.35
N ARG A 198 -16.58 13.81 -2.93
CA ARG A 198 -16.90 12.41 -3.08
C ARG A 198 -16.89 12.10 -4.57
N GLN A 199 -16.06 11.14 -4.93
CA GLN A 199 -15.95 10.66 -6.29
C GLN A 199 -16.78 9.39 -6.43
N ASN A 200 -17.44 9.25 -7.57
CA ASN A 200 -17.91 7.95 -8.01
C ASN A 200 -16.70 7.15 -8.52
N PHE A 201 -16.23 6.17 -7.74
CA PHE A 201 -15.05 5.35 -8.07
C PHE A 201 -15.20 4.64 -9.42
N ILE A 202 -16.34 3.99 -9.65
CA ILE A 202 -16.69 3.33 -10.91
C ILE A 202 -16.62 4.34 -12.08
N GLY A 203 -17.08 5.57 -11.85
CA GLY A 203 -16.96 6.66 -12.80
C GLY A 203 -15.50 7.09 -13.07
N GLN A 204 -14.62 7.05 -12.08
CA GLN A 204 -13.19 7.32 -12.30
C GLN A 204 -12.52 6.20 -13.10
N CYS A 205 -12.84 4.94 -12.81
CA CYS A 205 -12.38 3.80 -13.62
C CYS A 205 -12.82 3.96 -15.08
N ALA A 206 -14.08 4.30 -15.33
CA ALA A 206 -14.61 4.52 -16.67
C ALA A 206 -13.88 5.64 -17.42
N LYS A 207 -13.54 6.75 -16.74
CA LYS A 207 -12.76 7.85 -17.35
C LYS A 207 -11.35 7.43 -17.74
N LEU A 208 -10.69 6.60 -16.92
CA LEU A 208 -9.30 6.19 -17.15
C LEU A 208 -9.15 5.22 -18.32
N ILE A 209 -10.18 4.43 -18.60
CA ILE A 209 -10.16 3.43 -19.68
C ILE A 209 -10.94 3.86 -20.92
N ALA A 210 -11.46 5.09 -20.92
CA ALA A 210 -12.07 5.67 -22.11
C ALA A 210 -11.00 5.83 -23.21
N PRO A 211 -11.35 5.55 -24.47
CA PRO A 211 -10.44 5.68 -25.60
C PRO A 211 -10.00 7.14 -25.84
#